data_AF-A0A6N2TVM9-F1
#
_entry.id   AF-A0A6N2TVM9-F1
#
_cell.length_a   1.000
_cell.length_b   1.000
_cell.length_c   1.000
_cell.angle_alpha   90.00
_cell.angle_beta   90.00
_cell.angle_gamma   90.00
#
_symmetry.space_group_name_H-M   'P 1'
#
loop_
_entity.id
_entity.type
_entity.pdbx_description
1 polymer ?
#
loop_
_entity_poly.entity_id
_entity_poly.type
_entity_poly.pdbx_seq_one_letter_code
_entity_poly.pdbx_strand_id
1 'polypeptide(L)' 'MRYEGNVFREGIKMLSESNIVEIIKVDEKEMAEIKIELMKTDSDIVKRALKDKLNFLEDNCYRYKLQAKAWGIEV' A
#
# COMPACT_ATOMS: atom_id res chain seq x y z
N MET A 1 -13.64 -26.87 -5.68
CA MET A 1 -14.20 -25.57 -6.12
C MET A 1 -13.07 -24.75 -6.70
N ARG A 2 -13.15 -24.37 -7.98
CA ARG A 2 -12.21 -23.43 -8.60
C ARG A 2 -12.78 -22.03 -8.39
N TYR A 3 -12.08 -21.18 -7.65
CA TYR A 3 -12.40 -19.77 -7.59
C TYR A 3 -11.70 -19.10 -8.76
N GLU A 4 -12.47 -18.84 -9.81
CA GLU A 4 -12.08 -17.95 -10.90
C GLU A 4 -12.04 -16.53 -10.32
N GLY A 5 -10.83 -16.04 -10.08
CA GLY A 5 -10.57 -14.69 -9.63
C GLY A 5 -10.66 -13.71 -10.78
N ASN A 6 -11.47 -12.67 -10.62
CA ASN A 6 -11.15 -11.31 -11.09
C ASN A 6 -12.27 -10.34 -10.72
N VAL A 7 -12.07 -9.58 -9.63
CA VAL A 7 -12.67 -8.25 -9.48
C VAL A 7 -11.71 -7.39 -8.66
N PHE A 8 -10.89 -6.58 -9.33
CA PHE A 8 -10.23 -5.42 -8.75
C PHE A 8 -11.30 -4.35 -8.46
N ARG A 9 -11.77 -4.26 -7.22
CA ARG A 9 -12.62 -3.14 -6.76
C ARG A 9 -11.79 -2.19 -5.91
N GLU A 10 -11.75 -0.93 -6.32
CA GLU A 10 -11.22 0.19 -5.56
C GLU A 10 -11.78 0.16 -4.13
N GLY A 11 -10.91 -0.07 -3.15
CA GLY A 11 -11.27 0.04 -1.72
C GLY A 11 -10.77 -1.10 -0.84
N ILE A 12 -10.60 -2.32 -1.35
CA ILE A 12 -10.02 -3.43 -0.57
C ILE A 12 -9.12 -4.24 -1.50
N LYS A 13 -7.80 -4.04 -1.40
CA LYS A 13 -6.83 -4.94 -2.04
C LYS A 13 -7.10 -6.34 -1.48
N MET A 14 -7.56 -7.26 -2.32
CA MET A 14 -7.79 -8.63 -1.91
C MET A 14 -6.45 -9.26 -1.58
N LEU A 15 -6.17 -9.42 -0.29
CA LEU A 15 -4.88 -9.91 0.19
C LEU A 15 -4.80 -11.44 0.06
N SER A 16 -3.75 -11.94 -0.59
CA SER A 16 -3.42 -13.36 -0.64
C SER A 16 -1.91 -13.56 -0.53
N GLU A 17 -1.48 -14.77 -0.18
CA GLU A 17 -0.06 -15.15 -0.18
C GLU A 17 0.60 -14.88 -1.55
N SER A 18 -0.16 -15.07 -2.64
CA SER A 18 0.34 -14.89 -4.00
C SER A 18 0.54 -13.44 -4.44
N ASN A 19 -0.04 -12.45 -3.74
CA ASN A 19 0.02 -11.04 -4.16
C ASN A 19 0.53 -10.07 -3.09
N ILE A 20 0.70 -10.51 -1.84
CA ILE A 20 1.09 -9.63 -0.73
C ILE A 20 2.42 -8.90 -0.96
N VAL A 21 3.40 -9.57 -1.57
CA VAL A 21 4.71 -8.97 -1.91
C VAL A 21 4.55 -7.86 -2.94
N GLU A 22 3.72 -8.08 -3.97
CA GLU A 22 3.46 -7.07 -5.00
C GLU A 22 2.71 -5.87 -4.42
N ILE A 23 1.71 -6.12 -3.57
CA ILE A 23 0.97 -5.08 -2.85
C ILE A 23 1.91 -4.21 -2.02
N ILE A 24 2.82 -4.83 -1.24
CA ILE A 24 3.81 -4.12 -0.43
C ILE A 24 4.72 -3.27 -1.31
N LYS A 25 5.24 -3.81 -2.41
CA LYS A 25 6.12 -3.07 -3.35
C LYS A 25 5.41 -1.87 -3.98
N VAL A 26 4.14 -2.04 -4.36
CA VAL A 26 3.33 -0.95 -4.90
C VAL A 26 3.12 0.14 -3.85
N ASP A 27 2.80 -0.23 -2.61
CA ASP A 27 2.62 0.73 -1.52
C ASP A 27 3.94 1.47 -1.21
N GLU A 28 5.07 0.76 -1.18
CA GLU A 28 6.40 1.37 -0.97
C GLU A 28 6.77 2.37 -2.06
N LYS A 29 6.50 2.03 -3.32
CA LYS A 29 6.71 2.93 -4.45
C LYS A 29 5.83 4.19 -4.33
N GLU A 30 4.55 4.00 -4.03
CA GLU A 30 3.60 5.11 -3.88
C GLU A 30 3.99 6.02 -2.70
N MET A 31 4.45 5.45 -1.58
CA MET A 31 4.97 6.22 -0.45
C MET A 31 6.20 7.05 -0.85
N ALA A 32 7.11 6.51 -1.67
CA ALA A 32 8.27 7.25 -2.17
C ALA A 32 7.85 8.42 -3.08
N GLU A 33 6.89 8.21 -3.96
CA GLU A 33 6.33 9.26 -4.83
C GLU A 33 5.65 10.36 -4.02
N ILE A 34 4.86 10.00 -3.00
CA ILE A 34 4.22 10.98 -2.10
C ILE A 34 5.27 11.79 -1.32
N LYS A 35 6.35 11.14 -0.86
CA LYS A 35 7.46 11.83 -0.17
C LYS A 35 8.15 12.84 -1.08
N ILE A 36 8.35 12.51 -2.35
CA ILE A 36 8.89 13.44 -3.36
C ILE A 36 7.92 14.61 -3.59
N GLU A 37 6.62 14.34 -3.73
CA GLU A 37 5.62 15.38 -3.99
C GLU A 37 5.48 16.34 -2.80
N LEU A 38 5.54 15.82 -1.57
CA LEU A 38 5.57 16.63 -0.34
C LEU A 38 6.73 17.63 -0.28
N MET A 39 7.87 17.32 -0.91
CA MET A 39 9.02 18.23 -0.99
C MET A 39 8.86 19.32 -2.06
N LYS A 40 7.98 19.10 -3.05
CA LYS A 40 7.79 20.00 -4.19
C LYS A 40 6.60 20.95 -4.03
N THR A 41 5.58 20.52 -3.29
CA THR A 41 4.35 21.31 -3.16
C THR A 41 4.47 22.39 -2.09
N ASP A 42 3.99 23.59 -2.40
CA ASP A 42 3.87 24.70 -1.43
C ASP A 42 2.47 24.82 -0.82
N SER A 43 1.49 24.07 -1.34
CA SER A 43 0.11 24.15 -0.88
C SER A 43 -0.12 23.35 0.40
N ASP A 44 -0.49 24.02 1.48
CA ASP A 44 -0.76 23.38 2.78
C ASP A 44 -1.92 22.38 2.73
N ILE A 45 -2.93 22.64 1.90
CA ILE A 45 -4.06 21.72 1.68
C ILE A 45 -3.56 20.43 1.02
N VAL A 46 -2.70 20.56 0.00
CA VAL A 46 -2.10 19.41 -0.69
C VAL A 46 -1.17 18.66 0.26
N LYS A 47 -0.34 19.36 1.04
CA LYS A 47 0.53 18.74 2.06
C LYS A 47 -0.26 17.91 3.05
N ARG A 48 -1.41 18.43 3.53
CA ARG A 48 -2.26 17.69 4.47
C ARG A 48 -2.82 16.42 3.83
N ALA A 49 -3.40 16.52 2.64
CA ALA A 49 -3.95 15.35 1.93
C ALA A 49 -2.87 14.27 1.65
N LEU A 50 -1.67 14.69 1.24
CA LEU A 50 -0.55 13.79 0.99
C LEU A 50 -0.06 13.12 2.28
N LYS A 51 -0.02 13.84 3.41
CA LYS A 51 0.32 13.25 4.73
C LYS A 51 -0.72 12.24 5.18
N ASP A 52 -2.01 12.55 5.03
CA ASP A 52 -3.09 11.64 5.41
C ASP A 52 -3.00 10.34 4.59
N LYS A 53 -2.74 10.46 3.28
CA LYS A 53 -2.52 9.30 2.39
C LYS A 53 -1.26 8.52 2.76
N LEU A 54 -0.16 9.21 3.08
CA LEU A 54 1.09 8.57 3.49
C LEU A 54 0.90 7.74 4.76
N ASN A 55 0.25 8.31 5.78
CA ASN A 55 -0.02 7.62 7.04
C ASN A 55 -0.85 6.34 6.80
N PHE A 56 -1.88 6.42 5.95
CA PHE A 56 -2.70 5.26 5.60
C PHE A 56 -1.89 4.14 4.91
N LEU A 57 -0.98 4.50 4.00
CA LEU A 57 -0.12 3.55 3.31
C LEU A 57 0.93 2.94 4.26
N GLU A 58 1.51 3.72 5.16
CA GLU A 58 2.49 3.23 6.15
C GLU A 58 1.85 2.21 7.08
N ASP A 59 0.64 2.48 7.59
CA ASP A 59 -0.12 1.56 8.43
C ASP A 59 -0.47 0.26 7.69
N ASN A 60 -0.94 0.34 6.44
CA ASN A 60 -1.31 -0.84 5.67
C ASN A 60 -0.09 -1.67 5.28
N CYS A 61 0.98 -1.02 4.81
CA CYS A 61 2.23 -1.68 4.46
C CYS A 61 2.81 -2.44 5.66
N TYR A 62 2.76 -1.84 6.86
CA TYR A 62 3.17 -2.52 8.09
C TYR A 62 2.32 -3.77 8.39
N ARG A 63 0.99 -3.68 8.28
CA ARG A 63 0.08 -4.83 8.47
C ARG A 63 0.35 -5.94 7.46
N TYR A 64 0.60 -5.59 6.20
CA TYR A 64 0.92 -6.57 5.17
C TYR A 64 2.27 -7.24 5.41
N LYS A 65 3.29 -6.50 5.84
CA LYS A 65 4.59 -7.09 6.22
C LYS A 65 4.45 -8.07 7.40
N LEU A 66 3.65 -7.74 8.40
CA LEU A 66 3.34 -8.66 9.50
C LEU A 66 2.61 -9.92 9.02
N GLN A 67 1.65 -9.76 8.12
CA GLN A 67 0.91 -10.90 7.56
C GLN A 67 1.80 -11.80 6.69
N ALA A 68 2.65 -11.22 5.85
CA ALA A 68 3.63 -11.96 5.04
C ALA A 68 4.57 -12.78 5.93
N LYS A 69 5.08 -12.16 7.01
CA LYS A 69 5.88 -12.86 8.01
C LYS A 69 5.11 -14.02 8.68
N ALA A 70 3.84 -13.82 9.02
CA ALA A 70 2.99 -14.88 9.59
C ALA A 70 2.76 -16.05 8.62
N TRP A 71 2.80 -15.78 7.31
CA TRP A 71 2.74 -16.80 6.25
C TRP A 71 4.11 -17.38 5.86
N GLY A 72 5.21 -16.91 6.47
CA GLY A 72 6.56 -17.36 6.11
C GLY A 72 7.07 -16.82 4.77
N ILE A 73 6.49 -15.72 4.27
CA ILE A 73 6.87 -15.05 3.02
C ILE A 73 7.90 -13.96 3.34
N GLU A 74 9.00 -13.95 2.58
CA GLU A 74 10.02 -12.89 2.64
C GLU A 74 9.55 -11.65 1.85
N VAL A 75 9.64 -10.48 2.47
CA VAL A 75 9.17 -9.18 1.97
C VAL A 75 10.23 -8.11 2.11
#